data_AF-A0A1I4Z2E3-F1
#
_entry.id   AF-A0A1I4Z2E3-F1
#
_cell.length_a   1.000
_cell.length_b   1.000
_cell.length_c   1.000
_cell.angle_alpha   90.00
_cell.angle_beta   90.00
_cell.angle_gamma   90.00
#
_symmetry.space_group_name_H-M   'P 1'
#
loop_
_entity.id
_entity.type
_entity.pdbx_description
1 polymer ?
#
loop_
_entity_poly.entity_id
_entity_poly.type
_entity_poly.pdbx_seq_one_letter_code
_entity_poly.pdbx_strand_id
1 'polypeptide(L)' 'MRPEVALLGAADANIVFCRLPQQVIDGLLADGYVFYHDRWGPGVVRLVTSFATTEQDVDHLVQAVGRHAS' A
#
# COMPACT_ATOMS: atom_id res chain seq x y z
N MET A 1 -4.10 -2.42 19.96
CA MET A 1 -3.67 -3.35 18.90
C MET A 1 -3.14 -2.46 17.79
N ARG A 2 -1.83 -2.48 17.48
CA ARG A 2 -1.32 -1.60 16.42
C ARG A 2 -1.84 -2.13 15.08
N PRO A 3 -2.30 -1.28 14.16
CA PRO A 3 -2.65 -1.73 12.83
C PRO A 3 -1.35 -2.17 12.11
N GLU A 4 -1.07 -3.47 12.07
CA GLU A 4 0.21 -3.98 11.57
C GLU A 4 0.25 -3.93 10.04
N VAL A 5 0.97 -2.93 9.52
CA VAL A 5 1.47 -2.95 8.15
C VAL A 5 2.50 -4.08 8.04
N ALA A 6 2.27 -5.05 7.16
CA ALA A 6 3.15 -6.21 7.03
C ALA A 6 3.42 -6.53 5.55
N LEU A 7 4.68 -6.73 5.17
CA LEU A 7 5.03 -7.23 3.84
C LEU A 7 4.67 -8.71 3.72
N LEU A 8 4.15 -9.10 2.55
CA LEU A 8 3.78 -10.47 2.23
C LEU A 8 4.73 -11.00 1.16
N GLY A 9 5.84 -11.58 1.59
CA GLY A 9 6.91 -12.06 0.71
C GLY A 9 7.99 -11.01 0.44
N ALA A 10 8.93 -11.37 -0.43
CA ALA A 10 10.04 -10.51 -0.84
C ALA A 10 9.64 -9.60 -2.02
N ALA A 11 10.18 -8.38 -2.03
CA ALA A 11 10.01 -7.42 -3.11
C ALA A 11 11.11 -7.63 -4.18
N ASP A 12 11.13 -8.80 -4.81
CA ASP A 12 12.20 -9.20 -5.75
C ASP A 12 12.03 -8.58 -7.16
N ALA A 13 10.92 -7.89 -7.40
CA ALA A 13 10.57 -7.27 -8.68
C ALA A 13 9.81 -5.95 -8.47
N ASN A 14 9.05 -5.49 -9.47
CA ASN A 14 8.28 -4.25 -9.44
C ASN A 14 6.92 -4.36 -8.73
N ILE A 15 6.68 -5.44 -7.98
CA ILE A 15 5.40 -5.70 -7.32
C ILE A 15 5.65 -5.97 -5.84
N VAL A 16 4.91 -5.27 -4.98
CA VAL A 16 4.89 -5.48 -3.55
C VAL A 16 3.49 -5.89 -3.11
N PHE A 17 3.41 -6.99 -2.35
CA PHE A 17 2.22 -7.35 -1.62
C PHE A 17 2.42 -6.99 -0.15
N CYS A 18 1.43 -6.31 0.43
CA CYS A 18 1.43 -6.01 1.85
C CYS A 18 0.02 -6.10 2.42
N ARG A 19 -0.06 -6.31 3.73
CA ARG A 19 -1.29 -6.16 4.49
C ARG A 19 -1.35 -4.74 5.05
N LEU A 20 -2.44 -4.05 4.76
CA LEU A 20 -2.77 -2.75 5.32
C LEU A 20 -4.06 -2.85 6.15
N PRO A 21 -4.18 -2.04 7.22
CA PRO A 21 -5.44 -1.86 7.92
C PRO A 21 -6.50 -1.26 7.01
N GLN A 22 -7.78 -1.61 7.23
CA GLN A 22 -8.87 -1.10 6.39
C GLN A 22 -8.92 0.43 6.36
N GLN A 23 -8.71 1.10 7.50
CA GLN A 23 -8.69 2.57 7.57
C GLN A 23 -7.63 3.19 6.62
N VAL A 24 -6.49 2.52 6.44
CA VAL A 24 -5.42 2.99 5.57
C VAL A 24 -5.81 2.79 4.12
N ILE A 25 -6.42 1.65 3.79
CA ILE A 25 -6.92 1.37 2.44
C ILE A 25 -7.96 2.42 2.05
N ASP A 26 -8.96 2.64 2.90
CA ASP A 26 -10.04 3.60 2.65
C ASP A 26 -9.50 5.03 2.51
N GLY A 27 -8.56 5.44 3.37
CA GLY A 27 -7.91 6.74 3.30
C GLY A 27 -7.09 6.93 2.02
N LEU A 28 -6.34 5.92 1.58
CA LEU A 28 -5.61 5.98 0.31
C LEU A 28 -6.56 6.05 -0.90
N LEU A 29 -7.65 5.29 -0.89
CA LEU A 29 -8.66 5.36 -1.95
C LEU A 29 -9.32 6.74 -1.99
N ALA A 30 -9.60 7.34 -0.83
CA ALA A 30 -10.13 8.71 -0.73
C ALA A 30 -9.14 9.78 -1.22
N ASP A 31 -7.84 9.58 -1.00
CA ASP A 31 -6.75 10.42 -1.53
C ASP A 31 -6.56 10.25 -3.06
N GLY A 32 -7.26 9.29 -3.69
CA GLY A 32 -7.23 9.04 -5.14
C GLY A 32 -6.19 8.03 -5.59
N TYR A 33 -5.55 7.29 -4.68
CA TYR A 33 -4.65 6.19 -5.05
C TYR A 33 -5.44 5.04 -5.69
N VAL A 34 -4.84 4.40 -6.69
CA VAL A 34 -5.41 3.24 -7.38
C VAL A 34 -4.48 2.06 -7.22
N PHE A 35 -4.98 1.00 -6.59
CA PHE A 35 -4.27 -0.26 -6.39
C PHE A 35 -5.27 -1.40 -6.23
N TYR A 36 -4.78 -2.63 -6.32
CA TYR A 36 -5.64 -3.80 -6.09
C TYR A 36 -5.73 -4.11 -4.60
N HIS A 37 -6.94 -4.31 -4.09
CA HIS A 37 -7.23 -4.80 -2.74
C HIS A 37 -8.29 -5.93 -2.80
N ASP A 38 -8.47 -6.65 -1.69
CA ASP A 38 -9.50 -7.70 -1.44
C ASP A 38 -9.50 -8.93 -2.37
N ARG A 39 -8.48 -9.10 -3.22
CA ARG A 39 -8.36 -10.28 -4.09
C ARG A 39 -7.63 -11.47 -3.46
N TRP A 40 -6.82 -11.24 -2.44
CA TRP A 40 -5.94 -12.25 -1.81
C TRP A 40 -6.22 -12.46 -0.32
N GLY A 41 -7.29 -11.84 0.19
CA GLY A 41 -7.69 -11.88 1.58
C GLY A 41 -7.83 -10.47 2.18
N PRO A 42 -8.45 -10.37 3.37
CA PRO A 42 -8.73 -9.09 4.01
C PRO A 42 -7.47 -8.25 4.23
N GLY A 43 -7.53 -7.00 3.82
CA GLY A 43 -6.45 -6.03 3.98
C GLY A 43 -5.22 -6.29 3.09
N VAL A 44 -5.23 -7.30 2.22
CA VAL A 44 -4.11 -7.59 1.33
C VAL A 44 -4.19 -6.72 0.08
N VAL A 45 -3.16 -5.91 -0.14
CA VAL A 45 -3.05 -5.02 -1.29
C VAL A 45 -1.87 -5.41 -2.18
N ARG A 46 -1.97 -5.07 -3.46
CA ARG A 46 -0.90 -5.21 -4.44
C ARG A 46 -0.54 -3.86 -5.04
N LEU A 47 0.68 -3.42 -4.75
CA LEU A 47 1.28 -2.20 -5.28
C LEU A 47 2.22 -2.57 -6.41
N VAL A 48 2.13 -1.86 -7.53
CA VAL A 48 2.92 -2.14 -8.73
C VAL A 48 3.61 -0.85 -9.15
N THR A 49 4.92 -0.90 -9.33
CA THR A 49 5.70 0.20 -9.89
C THR A 49 5.93 -0.03 -11.38
N SER A 50 6.10 1.06 -12.11
CA SER A 50 6.47 1.07 -13.52
C SER A 50 7.83 1.73 -13.70
N PHE A 51 8.38 1.69 -14.92
CA PHE A 51 9.61 2.43 -15.25
C PHE A 51 9.51 3.95 -15.06
N ALA A 52 8.29 4.49 -15.01
CA ALA A 52 8.05 5.92 -14.77
C ALA A 52 7.81 6.24 -13.29
N THR A 53 7.68 5.24 -12.41
CA THR A 53 7.48 5.47 -10.98
C THR A 53 8.79 5.98 -10.38
N THR A 54 8.75 7.18 -9.80
CA THR A 54 9.90 7.83 -9.19
C THR A 54 10.00 7.49 -7.70
N GLU A 55 11.16 7.73 -7.09
CA GLU A 55 11.33 7.63 -5.63
C GLU A 55 10.35 8.55 -4.89
N GLN A 56 10.10 9.75 -5.42
CA GLN A 56 9.16 10.70 -4.85
C GLN A 56 7.72 10.17 -4.82
N ASP A 57 7.29 9.45 -5.86
CA ASP A 57 5.97 8.82 -5.89
C ASP A 57 5.83 7.78 -4.76
N VAL A 58 6.89 7.01 -4.52
CA VAL A 58 6.94 6.02 -3.44
C VAL A 58 6.94 6.70 -2.07
N ASP A 59 7.73 7.76 -1.89
CA ASP A 59 7.76 8.51 -0.64
C ASP A 59 6.40 9.15 -0.32
N HIS A 60 5.73 9.69 -1.33
CA HIS A 60 4.38 10.25 -1.18
C HIS A 60 3.38 9.18 -0.72
N LEU A 61 3.44 7.97 -1.27
CA LEU A 61 2.62 6.84 -0.85
C LEU A 61 2.92 6.43 0.59
N VAL A 62 4.20 6.29 0.96
CA VAL A 62 4.61 5.90 2.32
C VAL A 62 4.16 6.94 3.36
N GLN A 63 4.27 8.22 3.03
CA GLN A 63 3.76 9.29 3.88
C GLN A 63 2.23 9.23 4.01
N ALA A 64 1.50 8.96 2.92
CA ALA A 64 0.05 8.81 2.95
C ALA A 64 -0.38 7.63 3.83
N VAL A 65 0.29 6.48 3.70
CA VAL A 65 0.10 5.32 4.59
C VAL A 65 0.29 5.73 6.06
N GLY A 66 1.37 6.46 6.38
CA GLY A 66 1.64 6.94 7.73
C GLY A 66 0.55 7.88 8.29
N ARG A 67 0.03 8.79 7.46
CA ARG A 67 -1.06 9.70 7.85
C ARG A 67 -2.34 8.95 8.22
N HIS A 68 -2.70 7.94 7.43
CA HIS A 68 -3.93 7.16 7.64
C HIS A 68 -3.78 6.03 8.65
N ALA A 69 -2.56 5.70 9.09
CA ALA A 69 -2.29 4.68 10.11
C ALA A 69 -2.38 5.19 11.56
N SER A 70 -2.69 6.48 11.73
CA SER A 70 -2.77 7.17 13.03
C SER A 70 -4.13 7.00 13.72
#